data_AF-A0A225MLH4-F1
#
_entry.id   AF-A0A225MLH4-F1
#
_cell.length_a   1.000
_cell.length_b   1.000
_cell.length_c   1.000
_cell.angle_alpha   90.00
_cell.angle_beta   90.00
_cell.angle_gamma   90.00
#
_symmetry.space_group_name_H-M   'P 1'
#
loop_
_entity.id
_entity.type
_entity.pdbx_description
1 polymer ?
#
loop_
_entity_poly.entity_id
_entity_poly.type
_entity_poly.pdbx_seq_one_letter_code
_entity_poly.pdbx_strand_id
1 'polypeptide(L)'
;MAAAITDSIAADGQTVPSANLPMGNYRHTQVANAQARDDYAAAGQVQDGAFTTLANVAGSADAITATVGPPITSYATGAKFTFTAAAANTTTTPTLSIDGLPAETLVHADGSALAAGDILADATVEVYFDGTNFRILGMYSQSAEFDRIVAPGGTVTGDISMSGNLTISGSGSLTDPNAQWLGKAVGEVFPLMTYLTGVTEPPTTSSLFRFIKLTASDSYNAGVLTSESVSGSDPTITATAVVSLTGSPLNGRTVHLLNTERYFLRPGTSGVGENSANLSHSHTGGAVSAGNHAHTGTTDSAGNHSHTIPNTNIGQAGGGSLILGSTDVSYTGNAGAHTHTFTTGAAGTHTHDITITSSGGSESRPRYIGATYYMRIL
;
A
#
# COMPACT_ATOMS: atom_id res chain seq x y z
N MET A 1 23.17 -65.42 82.04
CA MET A 1 23.22 -66.01 80.67
C MET A 1 21.84 -66.08 80.04
N ALA A 2 20.79 -66.56 80.72
CA ALA A 2 19.43 -66.61 80.16
C ALA A 2 18.86 -65.24 79.73
N ALA A 3 18.97 -64.18 80.56
CA ALA A 3 18.45 -62.85 80.22
C ALA A 3 19.12 -62.25 78.96
N ALA A 4 20.44 -62.38 78.82
CA ALA A 4 21.16 -61.88 77.63
C ALA A 4 20.77 -62.61 76.33
N ILE A 5 20.31 -63.86 76.42
CA ILE A 5 19.78 -64.60 75.26
C ILE A 5 18.35 -64.13 74.97
N THR A 6 17.52 -63.94 76.00
CA THR A 6 16.14 -63.43 75.88
C THR A 6 16.08 -62.00 75.32
N ASP A 7 17.06 -61.15 75.63
CA ASP A 7 17.10 -59.73 75.26
C ASP A 7 17.83 -59.46 73.93
N SER A 8 18.24 -60.51 73.20
CA SER A 8 18.99 -60.40 71.93
C SER A 8 18.13 -60.73 70.71
N ILE A 9 18.43 -60.12 69.56
CA ILE A 9 17.79 -60.46 68.28
C ILE A 9 18.47 -61.71 67.72
N ALA A 10 17.71 -62.80 67.54
CA ALA A 10 18.22 -64.03 66.97
C ALA A 10 18.61 -63.83 65.49
N ALA A 11 19.73 -64.42 65.06
CA ALA A 11 20.25 -64.28 63.70
C ALA A 11 19.34 -64.87 62.61
N ASP A 12 18.40 -65.75 62.99
CA ASP A 12 17.39 -66.35 62.13
C ASP A 12 16.07 -65.55 62.09
N GLY A 13 16.01 -64.41 62.77
CA GLY A 13 14.87 -63.49 62.75
C GLY A 13 13.69 -63.91 63.62
N GLN A 14 13.83 -64.95 64.46
CA GLN A 14 12.72 -65.40 65.31
C GLN A 14 12.38 -64.43 66.45
N THR A 15 13.32 -63.58 66.88
CA THR A 15 13.05 -62.56 67.91
C THR A 15 12.45 -61.30 67.30
N VAL A 16 11.19 -61.00 67.66
CA VAL A 16 10.55 -59.73 67.31
C VAL A 16 11.01 -58.62 68.26
N PRO A 17 11.57 -57.51 67.77
CA PRO A 17 11.87 -56.35 68.61
C PRO A 17 10.59 -55.80 69.27
N SER A 18 10.57 -55.72 70.60
CA SER A 18 9.44 -55.18 71.38
C SER A 18 9.55 -53.67 71.66
N ALA A 19 10.64 -53.05 71.22
CA ALA A 19 10.90 -51.62 71.30
C ALA A 19 11.74 -51.14 70.09
N ASN A 20 11.81 -49.83 69.89
CA ASN A 20 12.63 -49.22 68.83
C ASN A 20 14.12 -49.56 69.02
N LEU A 21 14.82 -49.88 67.94
CA LEU A 21 16.23 -50.24 67.95
C LEU A 21 17.12 -49.01 67.61
N PRO A 22 17.81 -48.39 68.58
CA PRO A 22 18.71 -47.27 68.28
C PRO A 22 19.98 -47.75 67.56
N MET A 23 20.30 -47.16 66.41
CA MET A 23 21.46 -47.56 65.59
C MET A 23 22.77 -46.84 65.91
N GLY A 24 22.78 -45.81 66.75
CA GLY A 24 24.01 -45.16 67.22
C GLY A 24 24.97 -44.69 66.11
N ASN A 25 24.44 -44.25 64.95
CA ASN A 25 25.17 -43.87 63.73
C ASN A 25 25.82 -45.03 62.92
N TYR A 26 25.51 -46.29 63.25
CA TYR A 26 25.91 -47.42 62.42
C TYR A 26 24.97 -47.63 61.22
N ARG A 27 25.52 -48.21 60.14
CA ARG A 27 24.81 -48.43 58.87
C ARG A 27 24.23 -49.84 58.81
N HIS A 28 23.05 -50.00 58.20
CA HIS A 28 22.60 -51.29 57.69
C HIS A 28 23.30 -51.58 56.36
N THR A 29 24.20 -52.56 56.34
CA THR A 29 24.95 -52.98 55.13
C THR A 29 24.40 -54.28 54.57
N GLN A 30 24.55 -54.50 53.26
CA GLN A 30 24.05 -55.70 52.56
C GLN A 30 22.53 -55.88 52.65
N VAL A 31 21.80 -54.77 52.67
CA VAL A 31 20.34 -54.76 52.58
C VAL A 31 19.96 -55.16 51.14
N ALA A 32 19.18 -56.22 50.99
CA ALA A 32 18.66 -56.63 49.69
C ALA A 32 17.61 -55.64 49.18
N ASN A 33 17.34 -55.64 47.88
CA ASN A 33 16.30 -54.81 47.29
C ASN A 33 14.92 -55.23 47.80
N ALA A 34 14.12 -54.26 48.26
CA ALA A 34 12.74 -54.44 48.67
C ALA A 34 11.94 -55.23 47.63
N GLN A 35 11.20 -56.25 48.09
CA GLN A 35 10.30 -57.09 47.29
C GLN A 35 8.82 -56.83 47.66
N ALA A 36 8.55 -56.27 48.84
CA ALA A 36 7.23 -55.88 49.31
C ALA A 36 7.22 -54.41 49.81
N ARG A 37 6.02 -53.85 50.01
CA ARG A 37 5.85 -52.44 50.42
C ARG A 37 6.27 -52.16 51.87
N ASP A 38 6.38 -53.19 52.68
CA ASP A 38 6.80 -53.16 54.08
C ASP A 38 8.28 -53.51 54.29
N ASP A 39 9.03 -53.74 53.21
CA ASP A 39 10.49 -53.93 53.26
C ASP A 39 11.26 -52.61 53.40
N TYR A 40 12.49 -52.72 53.90
CA TYR A 40 13.43 -51.60 53.85
C TYR A 40 13.88 -51.32 52.41
N ALA A 41 13.84 -50.04 52.02
CA ALA A 41 14.43 -49.60 50.78
C ALA A 41 15.96 -49.61 50.83
N ALA A 42 16.61 -50.28 49.88
CA ALA A 42 18.04 -50.10 49.66
C ALA A 42 18.30 -48.72 49.02
N ALA A 43 19.37 -48.03 49.42
CA ALA A 43 19.66 -46.68 48.93
C ALA A 43 19.74 -46.60 47.40
N GLY A 44 20.27 -47.63 46.74
CA GLY A 44 20.31 -47.72 45.27
C GLY A 44 18.92 -47.73 44.64
N GLN A 45 17.95 -48.46 45.20
CA GLN A 45 16.57 -48.49 44.68
C GLN A 45 15.93 -47.10 44.69
N VAL A 46 16.20 -46.31 45.74
CA VAL A 46 15.68 -44.95 45.87
C VAL A 46 16.36 -44.01 44.86
N GLN A 47 17.68 -44.12 44.70
CA GLN A 47 18.44 -43.29 43.75
C GLN A 47 18.05 -43.58 42.30
N ASP A 48 17.81 -44.84 41.98
CA ASP A 48 17.44 -45.28 40.63
C ASP A 48 15.94 -45.04 40.33
N GLY A 49 15.16 -44.55 41.29
CA GLY A 49 13.73 -44.27 41.12
C GLY A 49 12.87 -45.53 40.97
N ALA A 50 13.34 -46.69 41.44
CA ALA A 50 12.69 -47.98 41.21
C ALA A 50 11.22 -48.04 41.68
N PHE A 51 10.87 -47.27 42.72
CA PHE A 51 9.52 -47.25 43.30
C PHE A 51 8.52 -46.37 42.53
N THR A 52 8.99 -45.58 41.57
CA THR A 52 8.18 -44.60 40.83
C THR A 52 8.27 -44.80 39.32
N THR A 53 9.34 -45.40 38.81
CA THR A 53 9.48 -45.68 37.38
C THR A 53 8.80 -47.00 37.05
N LEU A 54 7.82 -46.95 36.15
CA LEU A 54 7.12 -48.12 35.67
C LEU A 54 7.99 -48.86 34.66
N ALA A 55 8.08 -50.17 34.85
CA ALA A 55 8.73 -51.11 33.94
C ALA A 55 7.68 -51.88 33.14
N ASN A 56 8.15 -52.61 32.11
CA ASN A 56 7.34 -53.53 31.31
C ASN A 56 6.07 -52.89 30.72
N VAL A 57 6.18 -51.63 30.28
CA VAL A 57 5.08 -50.91 29.64
C VAL A 57 4.67 -51.65 28.37
N ALA A 58 3.41 -52.06 28.30
CA ALA A 58 2.83 -52.88 27.24
C ALA A 58 1.36 -52.51 27.01
N GLY A 59 0.66 -53.27 26.16
CA GLY A 59 -0.75 -53.04 25.81
C GLY A 59 -0.91 -52.25 24.51
N SER A 60 -2.07 -51.63 24.33
CA SER A 60 -2.33 -50.72 23.20
C SER A 60 -2.08 -49.27 23.62
N ALA A 61 -2.16 -48.34 22.67
CA ALA A 61 -2.03 -46.91 22.95
C ALA A 61 -3.11 -46.35 23.92
N ASP A 62 -4.25 -47.05 24.04
CA ASP A 62 -5.41 -46.62 24.85
C ASP A 62 -5.71 -47.56 26.03
N ALA A 63 -5.01 -48.68 26.12
CA ALA A 63 -5.10 -49.63 27.23
C ALA A 63 -3.69 -50.04 27.64
N ILE A 64 -3.05 -49.17 28.43
CA ILE A 64 -1.65 -49.29 28.82
C ILE A 64 -1.56 -50.15 30.09
N THR A 65 -0.66 -51.11 30.08
CA THR A 65 -0.32 -51.93 31.25
C THR A 65 1.13 -51.74 31.61
N ALA A 66 1.46 -51.66 32.90
CA ALA A 66 2.85 -51.58 33.35
C ALA A 66 3.00 -52.24 34.73
N THR A 67 4.23 -52.34 35.19
CA THR A 67 4.56 -52.90 36.51
C THR A 67 5.47 -51.96 37.29
N VAL A 68 5.41 -51.98 38.61
CA VAL A 68 6.34 -51.25 39.47
C VAL A 68 6.92 -52.18 40.54
N GLY A 69 8.15 -51.92 40.99
CA GLY A 69 8.80 -52.72 42.01
C GLY A 69 9.16 -51.87 43.21
N PRO A 70 8.80 -52.24 44.46
CA PRO A 70 7.94 -53.36 44.85
C PRO A 70 6.50 -53.25 44.32
N PRO A 71 5.83 -54.39 44.05
CA PRO A 71 4.48 -54.39 43.51
C PRO A 71 3.50 -53.72 44.46
N ILE A 72 2.54 -53.00 43.89
CA ILE A 72 1.46 -52.35 44.62
C ILE A 72 0.18 -53.20 44.60
N THR A 73 -0.53 -53.22 45.73
CA THR A 73 -1.82 -53.90 45.88
C THR A 73 -3.02 -52.97 45.78
N SER A 74 -2.78 -51.66 45.76
CA SER A 74 -3.77 -50.61 45.54
C SER A 74 -3.09 -49.30 45.15
N TYR A 75 -3.81 -48.47 44.40
CA TYR A 75 -3.39 -47.10 44.16
C TYR A 75 -3.61 -46.25 45.42
N ALA A 76 -2.54 -45.61 45.89
CA ALA A 76 -2.64 -44.61 46.94
C ALA A 76 -2.81 -43.23 46.29
N THR A 77 -3.78 -42.44 46.75
CA THR A 77 -3.93 -41.04 46.31
C THR A 77 -2.62 -40.27 46.55
N GLY A 78 -2.15 -39.56 45.53
CA GLY A 78 -0.88 -38.85 45.52
C GLY A 78 0.32 -39.68 45.08
N ALA A 79 0.16 -40.98 44.83
CA ALA A 79 1.22 -41.80 44.24
C ALA A 79 1.58 -41.27 42.85
N LYS A 80 2.88 -41.17 42.58
CA LYS A 80 3.43 -40.68 41.32
C LYS A 80 4.15 -41.79 40.59
N PHE A 81 3.95 -41.83 39.29
CA PHE A 81 4.59 -42.81 38.43
C PHE A 81 5.10 -42.17 37.14
N THR A 82 6.14 -42.75 36.57
CA THR A 82 6.69 -42.32 35.29
C THR A 82 6.80 -43.52 34.36
N PHE A 83 6.34 -43.37 33.12
CA PHE A 83 6.44 -44.41 32.10
C PHE A 83 6.76 -43.82 30.74
N THR A 84 7.24 -44.64 29.81
CA THR A 84 7.43 -44.23 28.41
C THR A 84 6.29 -44.81 27.58
N ALA A 85 5.52 -43.96 26.90
CA ALA A 85 4.40 -44.39 26.09
C ALA A 85 4.88 -45.01 24.77
N ALA A 86 4.44 -46.22 24.44
CA ALA A 86 4.88 -46.92 23.23
C ALA A 86 4.23 -46.38 21.93
N ALA A 87 3.09 -45.73 22.05
CA ALA A 87 2.33 -45.20 20.91
C ALA A 87 1.47 -44.02 21.35
N ALA A 88 1.08 -43.17 20.39
CA ALA A 88 0.17 -42.07 20.65
C ALA A 88 -1.26 -42.56 20.87
N ASN A 89 -1.95 -42.00 21.87
CA ASN A 89 -3.33 -42.39 22.19
C ASN A 89 -4.28 -42.03 21.03
N THR A 90 -5.30 -42.86 20.81
CA THR A 90 -6.25 -42.68 19.70
C THR A 90 -7.65 -42.30 20.16
N THR A 91 -7.90 -42.32 21.48
CA THR A 91 -9.18 -42.03 22.10
C THR A 91 -9.06 -40.93 23.17
N THR A 92 -10.21 -40.48 23.67
CA THR A 92 -10.29 -39.46 24.72
C THR A 92 -10.17 -40.00 26.15
N THR A 93 -10.13 -41.33 26.31
CA THR A 93 -10.11 -42.00 27.61
C THR A 93 -9.11 -43.16 27.62
N PRO A 94 -7.82 -42.93 27.31
CA PRO A 94 -6.81 -43.96 27.46
C PRO A 94 -6.66 -44.33 28.95
N THR A 95 -6.29 -45.58 29.23
CA THR A 95 -6.21 -46.11 30.60
C THR A 95 -4.83 -46.64 30.95
N LEU A 96 -4.49 -46.63 32.24
CA LEU A 96 -3.28 -47.22 32.80
C LEU A 96 -3.64 -48.22 33.91
N SER A 97 -3.13 -49.44 33.79
CA SER A 97 -3.18 -50.49 34.82
C SER A 97 -1.76 -50.82 35.27
N ILE A 98 -1.50 -50.77 36.58
CA ILE A 98 -0.20 -51.07 37.19
C ILE A 98 -0.33 -52.34 38.03
N ASP A 99 0.59 -53.30 37.85
CA ASP A 99 0.64 -54.58 38.58
C ASP A 99 -0.68 -55.40 38.55
N GLY A 100 -1.48 -55.23 37.50
CA GLY A 100 -2.77 -55.91 37.35
C GLY A 100 -3.91 -55.33 38.19
N LEU A 101 -3.72 -54.18 38.82
CA LEU A 101 -4.79 -53.40 39.44
C LEU A 101 -5.79 -52.88 38.38
N PRO A 102 -7.00 -52.45 38.78
CA PRO A 102 -7.97 -51.88 37.85
C PRO A 102 -7.37 -50.80 36.93
N ALA A 103 -7.84 -50.76 35.69
CA ALA A 103 -7.39 -49.78 34.71
C ALA A 103 -8.08 -48.44 34.99
N GLU A 104 -7.30 -47.41 35.31
CA GLU A 104 -7.80 -46.07 35.61
C GLU A 104 -7.53 -45.12 34.43
N THR A 105 -8.39 -44.13 34.25
CA THR A 105 -8.31 -43.23 33.08
C THR A 105 -7.17 -42.23 33.24
N LEU A 106 -6.48 -41.94 32.13
CA LEU A 106 -5.49 -40.87 32.02
C LEU A 106 -6.20 -39.57 31.58
N VAL A 107 -5.94 -38.49 32.31
CA VAL A 107 -6.54 -37.16 32.10
C VAL A 107 -5.46 -36.07 32.14
N HIS A 108 -5.79 -34.88 31.65
CA HIS A 108 -4.92 -33.70 31.83
C HIS A 108 -4.75 -33.34 33.31
N ALA A 109 -3.75 -32.52 33.63
CA ALA A 109 -3.49 -32.04 34.99
C ALA A 109 -4.72 -31.38 35.67
N ASP A 110 -5.58 -30.71 34.89
CA ASP A 110 -6.80 -30.07 35.35
C ASP A 110 -7.99 -31.03 35.53
N GLY A 111 -7.85 -32.29 35.11
CA GLY A 111 -8.87 -33.34 35.17
C GLY A 111 -9.76 -33.43 33.93
N SER A 112 -9.53 -32.62 32.90
CA SER A 112 -10.24 -32.73 31.63
C SER A 112 -9.80 -33.98 30.83
N ALA A 113 -10.72 -34.51 30.00
CA ALA A 113 -10.44 -35.66 29.15
C ALA A 113 -9.37 -35.32 28.09
N LEU A 114 -8.55 -36.30 27.75
CA LEU A 114 -7.57 -36.17 26.68
C LEU A 114 -8.27 -36.13 25.31
N ALA A 115 -7.57 -35.63 24.30
CA ALA A 115 -7.87 -35.81 22.89
C ALA A 115 -6.93 -36.86 22.28
N ALA A 116 -7.32 -37.41 21.13
CA ALA A 116 -6.44 -38.30 20.37
C ALA A 116 -5.14 -37.56 19.99
N GLY A 117 -4.00 -38.16 20.31
CA GLY A 117 -2.66 -37.59 20.07
C GLY A 117 -2.09 -36.76 21.22
N ASP A 118 -2.80 -36.57 22.33
CA ASP A 118 -2.28 -35.81 23.48
C ASP A 118 -1.16 -36.52 24.24
N ILE A 119 -1.17 -37.85 24.25
CA ILE A 119 -0.02 -38.68 24.62
C ILE A 119 0.74 -38.98 23.34
N LEU A 120 2.04 -38.64 23.31
CA LEU A 120 2.89 -38.87 22.14
C LEU A 120 3.60 -40.23 22.24
N ALA A 121 3.84 -40.85 21.09
CA ALA A 121 4.71 -42.02 21.01
C ALA A 121 6.13 -41.66 21.49
N ASP A 122 6.76 -42.59 22.21
CA ASP A 122 8.10 -42.47 22.78
C ASP A 122 8.28 -41.33 23.80
N ALA A 123 7.20 -40.69 24.24
CA ALA A 123 7.26 -39.67 25.27
C ALA A 123 7.33 -40.27 26.68
N THR A 124 8.14 -39.67 27.54
CA THR A 124 8.16 -39.97 28.98
C THR A 124 7.04 -39.18 29.66
N VAL A 125 6.08 -39.88 30.24
CA VAL A 125 4.89 -39.33 30.89
C VAL A 125 5.01 -39.49 32.40
N GLU A 126 4.91 -38.38 33.14
CA GLU A 126 4.77 -38.37 34.60
C GLU A 126 3.29 -38.21 34.97
N VAL A 127 2.79 -39.13 35.79
CA VAL A 127 1.40 -39.14 36.25
C VAL A 127 1.33 -39.13 37.78
N TYR A 128 0.24 -38.58 38.32
CA TYR A 128 -0.14 -38.78 39.71
C TYR A 128 -1.58 -39.30 39.82
N PHE A 129 -1.82 -40.20 40.77
CA PHE A 129 -3.16 -40.71 41.03
C PHE A 129 -3.93 -39.76 41.96
N ASP A 130 -5.09 -39.24 41.53
CA ASP A 130 -5.88 -38.29 42.31
C ASP A 130 -6.95 -38.92 43.22
N GLY A 131 -7.08 -40.25 43.19
CA GLY A 131 -8.13 -41.01 43.87
C GLY A 131 -9.16 -41.62 42.93
N THR A 132 -9.24 -41.12 41.69
CA THR A 132 -10.12 -41.64 40.63
C THR A 132 -9.37 -41.86 39.33
N ASN A 133 -8.55 -40.91 38.90
CA ASN A 133 -7.86 -40.92 37.61
C ASN A 133 -6.34 -40.71 37.80
N PHE A 134 -5.57 -41.08 36.78
CA PHE A 134 -4.19 -40.65 36.64
C PHE A 134 -4.13 -39.32 35.90
N ARG A 135 -3.67 -38.27 36.58
CA ARG A 135 -3.46 -36.98 35.93
C ARG A 135 -2.03 -36.85 35.44
N ILE A 136 -1.87 -36.43 34.20
CA ILE A 136 -0.57 -36.17 33.59
C ILE A 136 -0.03 -34.85 34.13
N LEU A 137 1.10 -34.90 34.85
CA LEU A 137 1.80 -33.72 35.39
C LEU A 137 2.81 -33.14 34.40
N GLY A 138 3.43 -34.01 33.62
CA GLY A 138 4.47 -33.65 32.69
C GLY A 138 4.59 -34.71 31.60
N MET A 139 4.91 -34.25 30.41
CA MET A 139 5.25 -35.11 29.29
C MET A 139 6.49 -34.54 28.62
N TYR A 140 7.54 -35.35 28.53
CA TYR A 140 8.80 -34.98 27.92
C TYR A 140 8.93 -35.75 26.61
N SER A 141 8.84 -35.04 25.48
CA SER A 141 9.16 -35.57 24.15
C SER A 141 10.56 -35.09 23.73
N GLN A 142 11.31 -35.90 22.98
CA GLN A 142 12.65 -35.52 22.50
C GLN A 142 12.61 -34.48 21.35
N SER A 143 11.43 -34.10 20.87
CA SER A 143 11.25 -33.11 19.80
C SER A 143 9.95 -32.35 20.01
N ALA A 144 9.97 -31.28 20.82
CA ALA A 144 8.86 -30.34 20.90
C ALA A 144 8.88 -29.41 19.68
N GLU A 145 8.51 -29.93 18.51
CA GLU A 145 7.93 -29.08 17.49
C GLU A 145 6.53 -28.71 17.97
N PHE A 146 6.33 -27.43 18.31
CA PHE A 146 4.97 -26.94 18.53
C PHE A 146 4.25 -26.96 17.17
N ASP A 147 3.56 -28.05 16.86
CA ASP A 147 2.83 -28.26 15.60
C ASP A 147 1.67 -27.26 15.41
N ARG A 148 1.03 -26.83 16.51
CA ARG A 148 -0.12 -25.91 16.43
C ARG A 148 -0.34 -25.09 17.69
N ILE A 149 -0.47 -23.78 17.55
CA ILE A 149 -1.08 -22.91 18.57
C ILE A 149 -2.59 -22.93 18.34
N VAL A 150 -3.34 -23.56 19.25
CA VAL A 150 -4.80 -23.68 19.17
C VAL A 150 -5.43 -22.78 20.22
N ALA A 151 -6.14 -21.74 19.78
CA ALA A 151 -6.98 -20.91 20.65
C ALA A 151 -8.43 -20.91 20.12
N PRO A 152 -9.23 -21.98 20.38
CA PRO A 152 -10.60 -22.05 19.89
C PRO A 152 -11.43 -20.92 20.54
N GLY A 153 -11.86 -19.94 19.74
CA GLY A 153 -12.57 -18.76 20.24
C GLY A 153 -11.74 -17.82 21.14
N GLY A 154 -10.43 -18.08 21.28
CA GLY A 154 -9.50 -17.28 22.07
C GLY A 154 -8.64 -16.36 21.20
N THR A 155 -8.16 -15.27 21.78
CA THR A 155 -7.20 -14.36 21.13
C THR A 155 -5.79 -14.68 21.64
N VAL A 156 -4.85 -14.95 20.74
CA VAL A 156 -3.42 -14.96 21.11
C VAL A 156 -2.99 -13.51 21.31
N THR A 157 -2.66 -13.14 22.55
CA THR A 157 -2.23 -11.78 22.91
C THR A 157 -0.72 -11.76 23.14
N GLY A 158 0.00 -10.87 22.46
CA GLY A 158 1.46 -10.73 22.55
C GLY A 158 2.18 -10.90 21.21
N ASP A 159 3.51 -10.84 21.23
CA ASP A 159 4.35 -10.99 20.03
C ASP A 159 4.47 -12.46 19.64
N ILE A 160 4.10 -12.79 18.41
CA ILE A 160 4.43 -14.09 17.79
C ILE A 160 5.72 -13.89 17.00
N SER A 161 6.84 -14.37 17.54
CA SER A 161 8.14 -14.33 16.86
C SER A 161 8.30 -15.54 15.94
N MET A 162 8.45 -15.30 14.64
CA MET A 162 8.59 -16.34 13.62
C MET A 162 9.92 -16.15 12.88
N SER A 163 10.69 -17.22 12.70
CA SER A 163 11.94 -17.16 11.91
C SER A 163 11.69 -17.18 10.40
N GLY A 164 10.43 -17.33 9.97
CA GLY A 164 10.01 -17.40 8.57
C GLY A 164 8.65 -16.72 8.35
N ASN A 165 8.02 -17.02 7.22
CA ASN A 165 6.78 -16.35 6.81
C ASN A 165 5.58 -16.84 7.62
N LEU A 166 4.73 -15.91 8.05
CA LEU A 166 3.38 -16.24 8.53
C LEU A 166 2.46 -16.51 7.34
N THR A 167 1.93 -17.73 7.24
CA THR A 167 0.87 -18.07 6.28
C THR A 167 -0.46 -18.18 7.01
N ILE A 168 -1.43 -17.32 6.66
CA ILE A 168 -2.79 -17.37 7.22
C ILE A 168 -3.71 -18.03 6.19
N SER A 169 -4.07 -19.29 6.41
CA SER A 169 -4.99 -20.04 5.55
C SER A 169 -6.44 -19.71 5.93
N GLY A 170 -7.06 -18.76 5.24
CA GLY A 170 -8.47 -18.38 5.43
C GLY A 170 -8.71 -16.86 5.31
N SER A 171 -9.91 -16.40 5.68
CA SER A 171 -10.23 -14.97 5.78
C SER A 171 -9.63 -14.37 7.06
N GLY A 172 -8.30 -14.26 7.09
CA GLY A 172 -7.60 -13.45 8.07
C GLY A 172 -7.90 -11.99 7.80
N SER A 173 -8.78 -11.38 8.60
CA SER A 173 -9.01 -9.94 8.53
C SER A 173 -7.92 -9.24 9.33
N LEU A 174 -6.97 -8.61 8.64
CA LEU A 174 -6.16 -7.56 9.26
C LEU A 174 -7.08 -6.35 9.41
N THR A 175 -7.86 -6.30 10.50
CA THR A 175 -8.86 -5.25 10.76
C THR A 175 -8.22 -3.91 11.14
N ASP A 176 -7.04 -3.58 10.62
CA ASP A 176 -6.53 -2.22 10.74
C ASP A 176 -7.30 -1.33 9.74
N PRO A 177 -8.16 -0.40 10.21
CA PRO A 177 -8.85 0.54 9.32
C PRO A 177 -7.88 1.39 8.48
N ASN A 178 -6.58 1.38 8.82
CA ASN A 178 -5.53 2.05 8.09
C ASN A 178 -4.78 1.18 7.08
N ALA A 179 -5.11 -0.12 6.94
CA ALA A 179 -4.44 -1.01 5.98
C ALA A 179 -4.47 -0.46 4.55
N GLN A 180 -5.58 0.21 4.18
CA GLN A 180 -5.73 0.91 2.90
C GLN A 180 -4.67 1.99 2.64
N TRP A 181 -4.10 2.57 3.70
CA TRP A 181 -3.07 3.61 3.63
C TRP A 181 -1.66 3.03 3.69
N LEU A 182 -1.44 1.97 4.47
CA LEU A 182 -0.12 1.32 4.60
C LEU A 182 0.39 0.75 3.26
N GLY A 183 -0.52 0.33 2.38
CA GLY A 183 -0.17 -0.22 1.07
C GLY A 183 0.37 0.78 0.04
N LYS A 184 0.40 2.09 0.35
CA LYS A 184 0.87 3.15 -0.54
C LYS A 184 2.38 3.32 -0.47
N ALA A 185 3.10 3.48 -1.57
CA ALA A 185 4.56 3.68 -1.52
C ALA A 185 4.92 5.10 -1.08
N VAL A 186 6.07 5.31 -0.41
CA VAL A 186 6.58 6.66 -0.13
C VAL A 186 6.88 7.37 -1.45
N GLY A 187 6.37 8.60 -1.61
CA GLY A 187 6.40 9.35 -2.87
C GLY A 187 5.26 9.02 -3.84
N GLU A 188 4.41 8.02 -3.55
CA GLU A 188 3.23 7.74 -4.37
C GLU A 188 2.26 8.92 -4.29
N VAL A 189 1.94 9.49 -5.44
CA VAL A 189 0.89 10.49 -5.61
C VAL A 189 -0.38 9.79 -6.09
N PHE A 190 -1.48 9.95 -5.37
CA PHE A 190 -2.77 9.34 -5.75
C PHE A 190 -3.94 10.31 -5.59
N PRO A 191 -4.95 10.23 -6.48
CA PRO A 191 -6.17 11.00 -6.36
C PRO A 191 -7.16 10.36 -5.38
N LEU A 192 -7.87 11.18 -4.63
CA LEU A 192 -8.97 10.79 -3.75
C LEU A 192 -10.18 11.70 -4.02
N MET A 193 -11.34 11.08 -4.26
CA MET A 193 -12.60 11.78 -4.55
C MET A 193 -13.29 12.20 -3.26
N THR A 194 -12.68 13.12 -2.51
CA THR A 194 -13.14 13.56 -1.17
C THR A 194 -14.51 14.24 -1.17
N TYR A 195 -15.06 14.58 -2.34
CA TYR A 195 -16.43 15.09 -2.49
C TYR A 195 -17.50 13.99 -2.38
N LEU A 196 -17.13 12.70 -2.48
CA LEU A 196 -18.06 11.57 -2.35
C LEU A 196 -18.26 11.21 -0.88
N THR A 197 -19.51 11.10 -0.45
CA THR A 197 -19.87 10.64 0.89
C THR A 197 -19.30 9.25 1.17
N GLY A 198 -18.65 9.09 2.33
CA GLY A 198 -18.05 7.82 2.76
C GLY A 198 -16.58 7.65 2.41
N VAL A 199 -16.01 8.52 1.56
CA VAL A 199 -14.57 8.58 1.33
C VAL A 199 -13.92 9.35 2.48
N THR A 200 -13.02 8.71 3.22
CA THR A 200 -12.27 9.34 4.31
C THR A 200 -10.86 9.71 3.85
N GLU A 201 -10.37 10.87 4.31
CA GLU A 201 -8.98 11.27 4.07
C GLU A 201 -8.02 10.40 4.92
N PRO A 202 -6.76 10.19 4.49
CA PRO A 202 -5.79 9.45 5.29
C PRO A 202 -5.55 10.16 6.64
N PRO A 203 -5.56 9.45 7.78
CA PRO A 203 -5.33 10.08 9.08
C PRO A 203 -3.96 10.73 9.19
N THR A 204 -3.88 11.80 9.98
CA THR A 204 -2.62 12.52 10.24
C THR A 204 -1.88 12.02 11.49
N THR A 205 -2.49 11.11 12.26
CA THR A 205 -2.05 10.68 13.59
C THR A 205 -1.32 9.33 13.63
N SER A 206 -1.13 8.68 12.48
CA SER A 206 -0.44 7.39 12.40
C SER A 206 1.06 7.54 12.62
N SER A 207 1.67 6.60 13.34
CA SER A 207 3.13 6.48 13.47
C SER A 207 3.77 5.72 12.30
N LEU A 208 2.99 4.98 11.52
CA LEU A 208 3.47 4.09 10.45
C LEU A 208 3.45 4.74 9.07
N PHE A 209 2.67 5.81 8.91
CA PHE A 209 2.61 6.56 7.66
C PHE A 209 2.27 8.02 7.91
N ARG A 210 2.66 8.88 6.96
CA ARG A 210 2.18 10.26 6.89
C ARG A 210 1.99 10.65 5.44
N PHE A 211 0.88 11.30 5.14
CA PHE A 211 0.60 11.89 3.84
C PHE A 211 0.60 13.41 3.93
N ILE A 212 0.79 14.06 2.79
CA ILE A 212 0.48 15.47 2.58
C ILE A 212 -0.63 15.59 1.54
N LYS A 213 -1.52 16.56 1.72
CA LYS A 213 -2.46 17.00 0.70
C LYS A 213 -1.69 17.97 -0.20
N LEU A 214 -1.71 17.77 -1.51
CA LEU A 214 -0.92 18.60 -2.43
C LEU A 214 -1.57 19.97 -2.69
N THR A 215 -2.08 20.61 -1.64
CA THR A 215 -2.77 21.90 -1.64
C THR A 215 -1.99 22.87 -0.76
N ALA A 216 -1.78 24.08 -1.27
CA ALA A 216 -1.09 25.14 -0.54
C ALA A 216 -1.89 25.66 0.65
N SER A 217 -1.20 25.94 1.76
CA SER A 217 -1.77 26.49 3.00
C SER A 217 -2.90 25.64 3.61
N ASP A 218 -2.89 24.32 3.35
CA ASP A 218 -3.92 23.40 3.85
C ASP A 218 -3.60 22.90 5.27
N SER A 219 -4.59 22.94 6.16
CA SER A 219 -4.43 22.52 7.56
C SER A 219 -4.07 21.04 7.71
N TYR A 220 -4.38 20.20 6.72
CA TYR A 220 -3.96 18.80 6.68
C TYR A 220 -2.43 18.64 6.77
N ASN A 221 -1.68 19.62 6.26
CA ASN A 221 -0.22 19.62 6.20
C ASN A 221 0.45 20.28 7.41
N ALA A 222 -0.31 20.64 8.45
CA ALA A 222 0.23 21.30 9.63
C ALA A 222 1.43 20.53 10.21
N GLY A 223 2.55 21.24 10.37
CA GLY A 223 3.78 20.73 10.97
C GLY A 223 4.64 19.82 10.10
N VAL A 224 4.24 19.51 8.84
CA VAL A 224 5.00 18.60 7.96
C VAL A 224 5.48 19.24 6.66
N LEU A 225 5.10 20.48 6.39
CA LEU A 225 5.60 21.29 5.27
C LEU A 225 6.23 22.60 5.80
N THR A 226 7.31 23.02 5.15
CA THR A 226 7.97 24.32 5.34
C THR A 226 8.27 24.96 3.99
N SER A 227 8.69 26.23 3.97
CA SER A 227 9.06 26.97 2.75
C SER A 227 8.02 26.86 1.63
N GLU A 228 6.74 26.91 2.01
CA GLU A 228 5.64 26.89 1.07
C GLU A 228 5.60 28.20 0.28
N SER A 229 5.48 28.10 -1.03
CA SER A 229 5.44 29.24 -1.95
C SER A 229 4.36 29.03 -2.99
N VAL A 230 3.56 30.07 -3.27
CA VAL A 230 2.62 30.12 -4.38
C VAL A 230 2.95 31.38 -5.20
N SER A 231 3.18 31.21 -6.50
CA SER A 231 3.56 32.29 -7.40
C SER A 231 2.95 32.12 -8.78
N GLY A 232 2.96 33.19 -9.57
CA GLY A 232 2.31 33.25 -10.87
C GLY A 232 0.81 33.56 -10.78
N SER A 233 0.13 33.45 -11.90
CA SER A 233 -1.31 33.64 -12.03
C SER A 233 -1.89 32.51 -12.88
N ASP A 234 -3.17 32.19 -12.67
CA ASP A 234 -3.89 31.22 -13.50
C ASP A 234 -3.65 31.52 -15.00
N PRO A 235 -3.29 30.52 -15.83
CA PRO A 235 -3.17 29.09 -15.52
C PRO A 235 -1.76 28.59 -15.13
N THR A 236 -0.75 29.46 -15.08
CA THR A 236 0.66 29.08 -14.82
C THR A 236 1.05 29.27 -13.36
N ILE A 237 0.22 28.78 -12.44
CA ILE A 237 0.51 28.82 -11.00
C ILE A 237 1.62 27.82 -10.69
N THR A 238 2.65 28.27 -9.99
CA THR A 238 3.69 27.39 -9.42
C THR A 238 3.55 27.43 -7.90
N ALA A 239 3.32 26.26 -7.31
CA ALA A 239 3.11 26.08 -5.88
C ALA A 239 3.95 24.92 -5.38
N THR A 240 4.90 25.20 -4.50
CA THR A 240 5.85 24.22 -3.97
C THR A 240 5.99 24.35 -2.47
N ALA A 241 6.38 23.27 -1.81
CA ALA A 241 6.78 23.27 -0.40
C ALA A 241 7.95 22.31 -0.17
N VAL A 242 8.64 22.44 0.95
CA VAL A 242 9.66 21.50 1.41
C VAL A 242 9.05 20.59 2.47
N VAL A 243 9.21 19.28 2.32
CA VAL A 243 8.79 18.31 3.34
C VAL A 243 9.68 18.48 4.57
N SER A 244 9.08 18.66 5.74
CA SER A 244 9.75 18.87 7.02
C SER A 244 9.21 17.89 8.06
N LEU A 245 9.62 16.63 7.96
CA LEU A 245 9.21 15.55 8.86
C LEU A 245 10.41 14.65 9.17
N THR A 246 10.87 14.67 10.43
CA THR A 246 11.94 13.78 10.89
C THR A 246 11.56 12.31 10.69
N GLY A 247 12.48 11.51 10.12
CA GLY A 247 12.26 10.09 9.81
C GLY A 247 11.66 9.83 8.42
N SER A 248 11.13 10.85 7.75
CA SER A 248 10.72 10.74 6.34
C SER A 248 11.93 10.62 5.41
N PRO A 249 11.95 9.67 4.46
CA PRO A 249 12.93 9.64 3.37
C PRO A 249 12.90 10.89 2.47
N LEU A 250 11.80 11.64 2.50
CA LEU A 250 11.59 12.88 1.75
C LEU A 250 11.89 14.14 2.56
N ASN A 251 12.35 14.04 3.81
CA ASN A 251 12.68 15.21 4.62
C ASN A 251 13.70 16.13 3.91
N GLY A 252 13.39 17.42 3.83
CA GLY A 252 14.17 18.44 3.12
C GLY A 252 13.99 18.45 1.60
N ARG A 253 13.10 17.62 1.03
CA ARG A 253 12.84 17.60 -0.43
C ARG A 253 11.71 18.56 -0.79
N THR A 254 11.90 19.28 -1.89
CA THR A 254 10.86 20.13 -2.49
C THR A 254 9.86 19.27 -3.25
N VAL A 255 8.58 19.58 -3.07
CA VAL A 255 7.45 18.89 -3.70
C VAL A 255 6.50 19.90 -4.32
N HIS A 256 5.85 19.49 -5.40
CA HIS A 256 4.83 20.26 -6.10
C HIS A 256 3.46 20.09 -5.43
N LEU A 257 2.74 21.19 -5.25
CA LEU A 257 1.41 21.23 -4.66
C LEU A 257 0.37 21.20 -5.79
N LEU A 258 0.26 20.03 -6.41
CA LEU A 258 -0.51 19.78 -7.64
C LEU A 258 -1.97 20.24 -7.59
N ASN A 259 -2.66 20.17 -6.45
CA ASN A 259 -4.03 20.65 -6.32
C ASN A 259 -4.12 22.17 -6.49
N THR A 260 -3.09 22.90 -6.05
CA THR A 260 -2.98 24.36 -6.21
C THR A 260 -2.45 24.74 -7.59
N GLU A 261 -1.45 24.01 -8.10
CA GLU A 261 -0.90 24.26 -9.44
C GLU A 261 -1.83 23.85 -10.59
N ARG A 262 -2.80 22.95 -10.32
CA ARG A 262 -3.66 22.32 -11.32
C ARG A 262 -2.92 21.52 -12.40
N TYR A 263 -1.70 21.07 -12.09
CA TYR A 263 -0.98 20.10 -12.92
C TYR A 263 -1.71 18.75 -12.93
N PHE A 264 -1.79 18.13 -14.11
CA PHE A 264 -2.15 16.73 -14.24
C PHE A 264 -0.89 15.90 -14.49
N LEU A 265 -0.81 14.72 -13.86
CA LEU A 265 0.30 13.81 -14.06
C LEU A 265 0.16 13.06 -15.38
N ARG A 266 1.26 12.94 -16.11
CA ARG A 266 1.36 12.12 -17.32
C ARG A 266 2.74 11.46 -17.41
N PRO A 267 2.88 10.36 -18.18
CA PRO A 267 4.19 9.80 -18.47
C PRO A 267 5.11 10.84 -19.13
N GLY A 268 6.37 10.87 -18.69
CA GLY A 268 7.38 11.84 -19.13
C GLY A 268 8.63 11.78 -18.24
N THR A 269 9.46 12.82 -18.30
CA THR A 269 10.60 12.97 -17.38
C THR A 269 10.07 13.30 -15.98
N SER A 270 10.35 12.42 -15.01
CA SER A 270 9.83 12.56 -13.65
C SER A 270 10.29 13.87 -13.00
N GLY A 271 9.34 14.60 -12.41
CA GLY A 271 9.58 15.89 -11.74
C GLY A 271 9.65 17.12 -12.67
N VAL A 272 9.54 16.97 -13.98
CA VAL A 272 9.55 18.11 -14.92
C VAL A 272 8.10 18.55 -15.21
N GLY A 273 7.77 19.80 -14.85
CA GLY A 273 6.51 20.44 -15.21
C GLY A 273 6.57 21.07 -16.60
N GLU A 274 5.55 20.83 -17.43
CA GLU A 274 5.41 21.44 -18.75
C GLU A 274 4.09 22.22 -18.84
N ASN A 275 4.19 23.50 -19.19
CA ASN A 275 3.01 24.35 -19.41
C ASN A 275 2.20 23.90 -20.63
N SER A 276 0.91 24.24 -20.65
CA SER A 276 0.04 23.98 -21.79
C SER A 276 0.56 24.67 -23.06
N ALA A 277 0.57 23.94 -24.17
CA ALA A 277 0.97 24.43 -25.47
C ALA A 277 -0.01 23.91 -26.53
N ASN A 278 -0.49 24.81 -27.39
CA ASN A 278 -1.24 24.41 -28.57
C ASN A 278 -0.28 23.79 -29.59
N LEU A 279 -0.73 22.72 -30.24
CA LEU A 279 0.01 22.18 -31.39
C LEU A 279 0.10 23.25 -32.47
N SER A 280 1.28 23.36 -33.10
CA SER A 280 1.48 24.25 -34.24
C SER A 280 0.45 23.96 -35.33
N HIS A 281 -0.22 25.00 -35.80
CA HIS A 281 -1.23 24.92 -36.86
C HIS A 281 -1.32 26.25 -37.62
N SER A 282 -2.03 26.24 -38.75
CA SER A 282 -2.21 27.40 -39.62
C SER A 282 -3.68 27.67 -39.91
N HIS A 283 -4.01 28.93 -40.17
CA HIS A 283 -5.31 29.36 -40.69
C HIS A 283 -5.16 29.95 -42.08
N THR A 284 -6.16 29.75 -42.93
CA THR A 284 -6.27 30.46 -44.22
C THR A 284 -7.02 31.77 -44.01
N GLY A 285 -6.40 32.90 -44.33
CA GLY A 285 -7.05 34.21 -44.43
C GLY A 285 -7.31 34.57 -45.89
N GLY A 286 -8.50 35.11 -46.19
CA GLY A 286 -8.86 35.55 -47.54
C GLY A 286 -9.35 37.00 -47.53
N ALA A 287 -8.90 37.79 -48.52
CA ALA A 287 -9.48 39.09 -48.85
C ALA A 287 -10.21 38.97 -50.19
N VAL A 288 -11.44 39.47 -50.26
CA VAL A 288 -12.16 39.58 -51.54
C VAL A 288 -11.59 40.72 -52.39
N SER A 289 -11.72 40.64 -53.71
CA SER A 289 -11.23 41.65 -54.65
C SER A 289 -11.63 43.06 -54.22
N ALA A 290 -10.66 43.99 -54.22
CA ALA A 290 -10.92 45.40 -53.99
C ALA A 290 -12.04 45.88 -54.91
N GLY A 291 -12.99 46.63 -54.36
CA GLY A 291 -14.15 47.16 -55.08
C GLY A 291 -13.77 48.12 -56.21
N ASN A 292 -14.79 48.56 -56.95
CA ASN A 292 -14.65 49.47 -58.09
C ASN A 292 -13.98 50.79 -57.66
N HIS A 293 -12.87 51.18 -58.28
CA HIS A 293 -12.19 52.45 -58.01
C HIS A 293 -12.21 53.38 -59.22
N ALA A 294 -12.03 54.67 -58.95
CA ALA A 294 -12.03 55.73 -59.97
C ALA A 294 -10.60 56.16 -60.31
N HIS A 295 -10.36 56.38 -61.59
CA HIS A 295 -9.15 57.05 -62.07
C HIS A 295 -9.48 58.50 -62.42
N THR A 296 -8.60 59.42 -62.07
CA THR A 296 -8.58 60.77 -62.65
C THR A 296 -7.55 60.79 -63.79
N GLY A 297 -7.91 61.41 -64.91
CA GLY A 297 -7.02 61.60 -66.05
C GLY A 297 -7.09 63.05 -66.53
N THR A 298 -6.14 63.43 -67.39
CA THR A 298 -6.11 64.76 -68.00
C THR A 298 -6.29 64.61 -69.50
N THR A 299 -6.89 65.62 -70.13
CA THR A 299 -6.88 65.76 -71.59
C THR A 299 -5.75 66.71 -71.98
N ASP A 300 -5.19 66.50 -73.16
CA ASP A 300 -4.28 67.46 -73.78
C ASP A 300 -4.97 68.80 -74.10
N SER A 301 -4.19 69.88 -74.20
CA SER A 301 -4.68 71.17 -74.69
C SER A 301 -4.72 71.11 -76.22
N ALA A 302 -5.93 71.12 -76.79
CA ALA A 302 -6.18 71.12 -78.22
C ALA A 302 -7.22 72.19 -78.59
N GLY A 303 -7.48 72.37 -79.88
CA GLY A 303 -8.50 73.29 -80.38
C GLY A 303 -7.98 74.63 -80.94
N ASN A 304 -6.65 74.83 -81.00
CA ASN A 304 -6.10 75.96 -81.75
C ASN A 304 -6.35 75.75 -83.25
N HIS A 305 -7.10 76.65 -83.87
CA HIS A 305 -7.39 76.62 -85.30
C HIS A 305 -7.44 78.02 -85.88
N SER A 306 -7.19 78.11 -87.18
CA SER A 306 -7.24 79.34 -87.98
C SER A 306 -8.22 79.20 -89.12
N HIS A 307 -8.87 80.29 -89.52
CA HIS A 307 -9.63 80.36 -90.77
C HIS A 307 -8.85 81.16 -91.81
N THR A 308 -8.94 80.73 -93.07
CA THR A 308 -8.46 81.51 -94.22
C THR A 308 -9.66 82.18 -94.87
N ILE A 309 -9.59 83.50 -95.13
CA ILE A 309 -10.58 84.23 -95.92
C ILE A 309 -10.01 84.41 -97.33
N PRO A 310 -10.62 83.84 -98.38
CA PRO A 310 -10.16 84.06 -99.76
C PRO A 310 -10.40 85.52 -100.17
N ASN A 311 -9.34 86.25 -100.53
CA ASN A 311 -9.43 87.60 -101.10
C ASN A 311 -9.34 87.51 -102.64
N THR A 312 -10.43 87.82 -103.33
CA THR A 312 -10.49 87.92 -104.80
C THR A 312 -10.24 89.36 -105.26
N ASN A 313 -8.99 89.81 -105.20
CA ASN A 313 -8.61 91.10 -105.80
C ASN A 313 -8.48 90.96 -107.33
N ILE A 314 -9.47 91.47 -108.08
CA ILE A 314 -9.34 91.73 -109.52
C ILE A 314 -8.95 93.21 -109.68
N GLY A 315 -7.69 93.48 -110.02
CA GLY A 315 -7.20 94.83 -110.28
C GLY A 315 -7.70 95.39 -111.62
N GLN A 316 -8.25 96.61 -111.61
CA GLN A 316 -8.60 97.36 -112.83
C GLN A 316 -7.73 98.62 -112.94
N ALA A 317 -6.98 98.71 -114.04
CA ALA A 317 -6.19 99.88 -114.41
C ALA A 317 -7.03 100.82 -115.30
N GLY A 318 -7.32 102.02 -114.82
CA GLY A 318 -7.72 103.16 -115.67
C GLY A 318 -9.23 103.45 -115.77
N GLY A 319 -9.66 104.44 -114.99
CA GLY A 319 -10.39 105.60 -115.55
C GLY A 319 -11.86 105.45 -115.96
N GLY A 320 -12.70 104.80 -115.15
CA GLY A 320 -14.16 104.90 -115.28
C GLY A 320 -14.85 104.41 -114.01
N SER A 321 -15.61 105.27 -113.34
CA SER A 321 -16.36 104.92 -112.13
C SER A 321 -17.40 103.84 -112.43
N LEU A 322 -17.20 102.65 -111.87
CA LEU A 322 -18.21 101.60 -111.79
C LEU A 322 -18.32 101.13 -110.35
N ILE A 323 -19.26 101.76 -109.63
CA ILE A 323 -19.80 101.24 -108.38
C ILE A 323 -20.70 100.07 -108.76
N LEU A 324 -20.26 98.85 -108.46
CA LEU A 324 -21.11 97.67 -108.40
C LEU A 324 -21.02 97.13 -106.97
N GLY A 325 -22.10 97.30 -106.23
CA GLY A 325 -22.30 96.63 -104.96
C GLY A 325 -22.40 95.13 -105.20
N SER A 326 -21.32 94.40 -104.90
CA SER A 326 -21.42 93.01 -104.50
C SER A 326 -21.19 92.95 -102.99
N THR A 327 -22.21 92.48 -102.27
CA THR A 327 -22.00 91.88 -100.96
C THR A 327 -21.24 90.58 -101.17
N ASP A 328 -19.92 90.63 -101.31
CA ASP A 328 -19.08 89.43 -101.21
C ASP A 328 -19.08 88.95 -99.76
N VAL A 329 -20.10 88.17 -99.42
CA VAL A 329 -20.18 87.46 -98.15
C VAL A 329 -19.25 86.27 -98.24
N SER A 330 -18.00 86.45 -97.78
CA SER A 330 -17.08 85.35 -97.60
C SER A 330 -17.51 84.52 -96.39
N TYR A 331 -17.95 83.28 -96.62
CA TYR A 331 -18.16 82.32 -95.54
C TYR A 331 -16.82 81.73 -95.12
N THR A 332 -16.58 81.63 -93.81
CA THR A 332 -15.47 80.81 -93.30
C THR A 332 -15.76 79.34 -93.61
N GLY A 333 -14.75 78.58 -94.05
CA GLY A 333 -14.89 77.12 -94.19
C GLY A 333 -15.05 76.43 -92.84
N ASN A 334 -15.70 75.27 -92.78
CA ASN A 334 -15.80 74.46 -91.56
C ASN A 334 -14.39 74.13 -91.02
N ALA A 335 -14.09 74.57 -89.80
CA ALA A 335 -12.90 74.20 -89.02
C ALA A 335 -13.30 73.90 -87.57
N GLY A 336 -12.37 73.37 -86.76
CA GLY A 336 -12.58 73.17 -85.32
C GLY A 336 -12.98 71.74 -84.90
N ALA A 337 -13.16 70.80 -85.84
CA ALA A 337 -13.28 69.38 -85.49
C ALA A 337 -11.94 68.87 -84.92
N HIS A 338 -11.95 68.45 -83.66
CA HIS A 338 -10.79 67.86 -83.00
C HIS A 338 -11.22 66.75 -82.04
N THR A 339 -10.28 65.86 -81.75
CA THR A 339 -10.40 64.78 -80.78
C THR A 339 -9.36 64.95 -79.69
N HIS A 340 -9.72 64.64 -78.44
CA HIS A 340 -8.77 64.54 -77.34
C HIS A 340 -8.38 63.09 -77.11
N THR A 341 -7.10 62.86 -76.79
CA THR A 341 -6.66 61.55 -76.30
C THR A 341 -6.72 61.58 -74.77
N PHE A 342 -7.67 60.87 -74.17
CA PHE A 342 -7.70 60.68 -72.72
C PHE A 342 -6.75 59.54 -72.33
N THR A 343 -5.76 59.84 -71.50
CA THR A 343 -4.84 58.83 -70.94
C THR A 343 -4.93 58.81 -69.42
N THR A 344 -4.98 57.60 -68.86
CA THR A 344 -4.88 57.36 -67.41
C THR A 344 -3.66 56.49 -67.14
N GLY A 345 -2.92 56.74 -66.05
CA GLY A 345 -1.87 55.84 -65.59
C GLY A 345 -2.44 54.52 -65.05
N ALA A 346 -1.62 53.46 -65.01
CA ALA A 346 -1.97 52.21 -64.33
C ALA A 346 -2.25 52.49 -62.84
N ALA A 347 -3.33 51.93 -62.29
CA ALA A 347 -3.53 51.94 -60.83
C ALA A 347 -2.31 51.26 -60.20
N GLY A 348 -1.58 52.00 -59.37
CA GLY A 348 -0.43 51.46 -58.65
C GLY A 348 -0.83 50.30 -57.73
N THR A 349 0.13 49.49 -57.33
CA THR A 349 -0.10 48.38 -56.40
C THR A 349 -0.59 48.87 -55.03
N HIS A 350 -1.62 48.25 -54.48
CA HIS A 350 -2.08 48.48 -53.10
C HIS A 350 -2.10 47.19 -52.28
N THR A 351 -2.18 47.32 -50.96
CA THR A 351 -2.19 46.21 -50.00
C THR A 351 -3.47 46.20 -49.16
N HIS A 352 -3.83 45.02 -48.65
CA HIS A 352 -4.89 44.85 -47.65
C HIS A 352 -4.28 44.28 -46.37
N ASP A 353 -4.62 44.88 -45.24
CA ASP A 353 -4.28 44.34 -43.93
C ASP A 353 -5.28 43.24 -43.57
N ILE A 354 -4.79 42.02 -43.29
CA ILE A 354 -5.59 40.91 -42.78
C ILE A 354 -5.17 40.67 -41.32
N THR A 355 -6.08 40.96 -40.39
CA THR A 355 -5.86 40.75 -38.95
C THR A 355 -6.63 39.52 -38.48
N ILE A 356 -5.92 38.53 -37.94
CA ILE A 356 -6.53 37.38 -37.25
C ILE A 356 -6.45 37.65 -35.74
N THR A 357 -7.60 37.79 -35.08
CA THR A 357 -7.66 38.03 -33.63
C THR A 357 -7.50 36.73 -32.85
N SER A 358 -7.04 36.83 -31.60
CA SER A 358 -6.97 35.69 -30.69
C SER A 358 -8.37 35.16 -30.38
N SER A 359 -8.54 33.84 -30.36
CA SER A 359 -9.75 33.15 -29.92
C SER A 359 -9.39 32.06 -28.92
N GLY A 360 -10.09 32.02 -27.78
CA GLY A 360 -9.86 31.05 -26.71
C GLY A 360 -9.92 31.67 -25.31
N GLY A 361 -9.86 30.82 -24.30
CA GLY A 361 -9.69 31.23 -22.90
C GLY A 361 -8.21 31.36 -22.53
N SER A 362 -7.95 31.62 -21.24
CA SER A 362 -6.59 31.70 -20.70
C SER A 362 -5.82 30.37 -20.72
N GLU A 363 -6.52 29.24 -20.87
CA GLU A 363 -5.94 27.89 -20.79
C GLU A 363 -6.59 26.94 -21.80
N SER A 364 -5.75 26.19 -22.53
CA SER A 364 -6.19 25.03 -23.31
C SER A 364 -6.30 23.81 -22.39
N ARG A 365 -7.54 23.36 -22.13
CA ARG A 365 -7.82 22.22 -21.24
C ARG A 365 -8.79 21.22 -21.87
N PRO A 366 -8.57 19.90 -21.71
CA PRO A 366 -9.60 18.91 -21.99
C PRO A 366 -10.73 18.99 -20.94
N ARG A 367 -11.82 18.25 -21.16
CA ARG A 367 -12.84 18.06 -20.11
C ARG A 367 -12.21 17.32 -18.93
N TYR A 368 -12.41 17.82 -17.71
CA TYR A 368 -11.85 17.22 -16.49
C TYR A 368 -12.85 17.25 -15.33
N ILE A 369 -12.60 16.41 -14.32
CA ILE A 369 -13.23 16.46 -12.99
C ILE A 369 -12.12 16.59 -11.95
N GLY A 370 -12.32 17.41 -10.92
CA GLY A 370 -11.35 17.63 -9.87
C GLY A 370 -11.27 16.46 -8.90
N ALA A 371 -10.06 15.97 -8.64
CA ALA A 371 -9.77 15.03 -7.56
C ALA A 371 -8.75 15.66 -6.62
N THR A 372 -8.81 15.32 -5.33
CA THR A 372 -7.83 15.80 -4.35
C THR A 372 -6.64 14.86 -4.34
N TYR A 373 -5.47 15.34 -4.71
CA TYR A 373 -4.24 14.55 -4.69
C TYR A 373 -3.54 14.61 -3.33
N TYR A 374 -3.07 13.44 -2.92
CA TYR A 374 -2.22 13.24 -1.75
C TYR A 374 -0.91 12.58 -2.17
N MET A 375 0.13 12.77 -1.37
CA MET A 375 1.40 12.07 -1.50
C MET A 375 1.84 11.49 -0.17
N ARG A 376 2.29 10.22 -0.16
CA ARG A 376 2.88 9.61 1.04
C ARG A 376 4.28 10.17 1.26
N ILE A 377 4.57 10.61 2.48
CA ILE A 377 5.89 11.14 2.89
C ILE A 377 6.58 10.29 3.96
N LEU A 378 5.86 9.46 4.71
CA LEU A 378 6.41 8.50 5.68
C LEU A 378 5.65 7.18 5.54
#